data_AF-A0A7V1ILI7-F1
#
_entry.id   AF-A0A7V1ILI7-F1
#
_cell.length_a   1.000
_cell.length_b   1.000
_cell.length_c   1.000
_cell.angle_alpha   90.00
_cell.angle_beta   90.00
_cell.angle_gamma   90.00
#
_symmetry.space_group_name_H-M   'P 1'
#
loop_
_entity.id
_entity.type
_entity.pdbx_description
1 polymer ?
#
loop_
_entity_poly.entity_id
_entity_poly.type
_entity_poly.pdbx_seq_one_letter_code
_entity_poly.pdbx_strand_id
1 'polypeptide(L)'
;MDPVSFATLGGYERSELLATLVVCAISLVAVCWPLTRGALLCWRARSATRLPRGDSPESETTAAGGVASLMREVYSAAERELRNEQPPVFVRDAARQLVIDDYETSFAQPISMYANILPPIGFIGTTCGLAVLLLSMRISHEILQLGALALALSSTIFALIGYATLEGLKIHLYARLARSIDAGLRSVA
;
A
#
# COMPACT_ATOMS: atom_id res chain seq x y z
N MET A 1 13.04 30.28 48.96
CA MET A 1 13.74 29.50 47.90
C MET A 1 12.84 28.29 47.72
N ASP A 2 11.82 28.47 46.89
CA ASP A 2 10.55 27.78 47.10
C ASP A 2 10.51 26.48 46.30
N PRO A 3 10.26 25.32 46.93
CA PRO A 3 10.26 24.00 46.28
C PRO A 3 9.04 23.76 45.37
N VAL A 4 8.17 24.75 45.20
CA VAL A 4 6.92 24.65 44.42
C VAL A 4 7.20 24.76 42.91
N SER A 5 8.29 25.41 42.48
CA SER A 5 8.58 25.62 41.05
C SER A 5 9.00 24.36 40.29
N PHE A 6 9.57 23.33 40.94
CA PHE A 6 10.02 22.12 40.23
C PHE A 6 8.89 21.15 39.88
N ALA A 7 7.80 21.12 40.67
CA ALA A 7 6.67 20.23 40.43
C ALA A 7 5.75 20.73 39.29
N THR A 8 5.61 22.05 39.15
CA THR A 8 4.84 22.68 38.07
C THR A 8 5.55 22.61 36.72
N LEU A 9 6.89 22.72 36.69
CA LEU A 9 7.71 22.53 35.49
C LEU A 9 7.56 21.12 34.90
N GLY A 10 7.60 20.07 35.74
CA GLY A 10 7.42 18.69 35.28
C GLY A 10 6.00 18.37 34.81
N GLY A 11 4.98 19.08 35.29
CA GLY A 11 3.59 18.96 34.81
C GLY A 11 3.38 19.59 33.43
N TYR A 12 4.04 20.72 33.18
CA TYR A 12 3.94 21.47 31.93
C TYR A 12 4.60 20.71 30.78
N GLU A 13 5.84 20.24 30.96
CA GLU A 13 6.54 19.40 29.95
C GLU A 13 5.76 18.13 29.60
N ARG A 14 5.12 17.50 30.58
CA ARG A 14 4.33 16.27 30.36
C ARG A 14 3.08 16.53 29.53
N SER A 15 2.45 17.69 29.71
CA SER A 15 1.27 18.10 28.94
C SER A 15 1.62 18.42 27.49
N GLU A 16 2.79 19.02 27.24
CA GLU A 16 3.32 19.31 25.90
C GLU A 16 3.65 18.03 25.13
N LEU A 17 4.31 17.08 25.80
CA LEU A 17 4.60 15.76 25.24
C LEU A 17 3.31 14.98 24.93
N LEU A 18 2.28 15.07 25.77
CA LEU A 18 1.00 14.41 25.51
C LEU A 18 0.27 15.03 24.32
N ALA A 19 0.21 16.35 24.22
CA ALA A 19 -0.47 17.03 23.10
C ALA A 19 0.20 16.71 21.76
N THR A 20 1.53 16.77 21.71
CA THR A 20 2.32 16.41 20.52
C THR A 20 2.14 14.93 20.15
N LEU A 21 2.16 14.02 21.14
CA LEU A 21 1.93 12.59 20.91
C LEU A 21 0.52 12.29 20.39
N VAL A 22 -0.52 12.91 20.94
CA VAL A 22 -1.91 12.72 20.49
C VAL A 22 -2.08 13.20 19.06
N VAL A 23 -1.53 14.36 18.73
CA VAL A 23 -1.57 14.92 17.38
C VAL A 23 -0.81 14.03 16.37
N CYS A 24 0.38 13.57 16.74
CA CYS A 24 1.14 12.59 15.95
C CYS A 24 0.36 11.29 15.78
N ALA A 25 -0.33 10.80 16.81
CA ALA A 25 -1.14 9.59 16.74
C ALA A 25 -2.34 9.76 15.80
N ILE A 26 -3.04 10.89 15.84
CA ILE A 26 -4.17 11.18 14.93
C ILE A 26 -3.67 11.23 13.47
N SER A 27 -2.57 11.94 13.23
CA SER A 27 -1.92 12.02 11.92
C SER A 27 -1.50 10.63 11.41
N LEU A 28 -0.91 9.82 12.30
CA LEU A 28 -0.52 8.44 12.00
C LEU A 28 -1.76 7.58 11.65
N VAL A 29 -2.85 7.68 12.41
CA VAL A 29 -4.10 6.94 12.12
C VAL A 29 -4.69 7.31 10.77
N ALA A 30 -4.70 8.61 10.42
CA ALA A 30 -5.21 9.09 9.14
C ALA A 30 -4.42 8.52 7.95
N VAL A 31 -3.10 8.37 8.08
CA VAL A 31 -2.23 7.77 7.05
C VAL A 31 -2.26 6.24 7.11
N CYS A 32 -2.41 5.64 8.30
CA CYS A 32 -2.46 4.19 8.48
C CYS A 32 -3.65 3.55 7.78
N TRP A 33 -4.79 4.23 7.67
CA TRP A 33 -5.96 3.67 6.98
C TRP A 33 -5.70 3.32 5.50
N PRO A 34 -5.30 4.27 4.63
CA PRO A 34 -5.01 3.94 3.24
C PRO A 34 -3.76 3.05 3.11
N LEU A 35 -2.77 3.19 4.00
CA LEU A 35 -1.57 2.35 4.00
C LEU A 35 -1.89 0.87 4.29
N THR A 36 -2.71 0.59 5.31
CA THR A 36 -3.10 -0.78 5.67
C THR A 36 -3.96 -1.42 4.58
N ARG A 37 -4.87 -0.66 3.96
CA ARG A 37 -5.66 -1.12 2.81
C ARG A 37 -4.78 -1.44 1.61
N GLY A 38 -3.84 -0.56 1.25
CA GLY A 38 -2.86 -0.78 0.19
C GLY A 38 -1.96 -1.99 0.48
N ALA A 39 -1.43 -2.11 1.71
CA ALA A 39 -0.60 -3.24 2.11
C ALA A 39 -1.35 -4.58 2.07
N LEU A 40 -2.63 -4.60 2.45
CA LEU A 40 -3.47 -5.79 2.38
C LEU A 40 -3.73 -6.21 0.92
N LEU A 41 -3.93 -5.24 0.01
CA LEU A 41 -4.00 -5.52 -1.43
C LEU A 41 -2.67 -6.05 -1.97
N CYS A 42 -1.54 -5.49 -1.55
CA CYS A 42 -0.23 -6.02 -1.93
C CYS A 42 -0.02 -7.45 -1.40
N TRP A 43 -0.51 -7.76 -0.21
CA TRP A 43 -0.45 -9.12 0.34
C TRP A 43 -1.31 -10.10 -0.49
N ARG A 44 -2.53 -9.69 -0.87
CA ARG A 44 -3.39 -10.47 -1.77
C ARG A 44 -2.78 -10.68 -3.15
N ALA A 45 -2.18 -9.64 -3.72
CA ALA A 45 -1.46 -9.72 -4.99
C ALA A 45 -0.23 -10.64 -4.89
N ARG A 46 0.44 -10.65 -3.73
CA ARG A 46 1.54 -11.59 -3.45
C ARG A 46 1.07 -13.04 -3.32
N SER A 47 -0.13 -13.28 -2.79
CA SER A 47 -0.72 -14.63 -2.77
C SER A 47 -1.14 -15.08 -4.17
N ALA A 48 -1.73 -14.20 -4.99
CA ALA A 48 -2.15 -14.51 -6.36
C ALA A 48 -0.98 -14.83 -7.31
N THR A 49 0.21 -14.30 -7.01
CA THR A 49 1.47 -14.58 -7.74
C THR A 49 2.30 -15.70 -7.10
N ARG A 50 1.70 -16.55 -6.24
CA ARG A 50 2.37 -17.79 -5.79
C ARG A 50 2.34 -18.81 -6.91
N LEU A 51 3.49 -19.45 -7.13
CA LEU A 51 3.62 -20.56 -8.06
C LEU A 51 2.76 -21.74 -7.58
N PRO A 52 2.07 -22.46 -8.48
CA PRO A 52 1.42 -23.72 -8.14
C PRO A 52 2.51 -24.67 -7.62
N ARG A 53 2.43 -25.06 -6.35
CA ARG A 53 3.20 -26.18 -5.82
C ARG A 53 2.45 -27.43 -6.28
N GLY A 54 3.14 -28.34 -6.96
CA GLY A 54 2.53 -29.47 -7.69
C GLY A 54 1.83 -30.55 -6.86
N ASP A 55 1.40 -30.25 -5.63
CA ASP A 55 0.74 -31.19 -4.74
C ASP A 55 -0.62 -30.62 -4.33
N SER A 56 -1.69 -31.33 -4.68
CA SER A 56 -3.10 -31.17 -4.25
C SER A 56 -4.06 -30.43 -5.22
N PRO A 57 -4.88 -31.17 -6.00
CA PRO A 57 -5.95 -30.62 -6.86
C PRO A 57 -7.21 -30.14 -6.10
N GLU A 58 -7.25 -30.22 -4.77
CA GLU A 58 -8.45 -29.90 -3.98
C GLU A 58 -8.47 -28.49 -3.35
N SER A 59 -7.42 -27.68 -3.53
CA SER A 59 -7.37 -26.31 -3.00
C SER A 59 -7.62 -25.21 -4.05
N GLU A 60 -8.12 -25.58 -5.24
CA GLU A 60 -8.35 -24.66 -6.35
C GLU A 60 -9.61 -23.78 -6.20
N THR A 61 -10.54 -24.11 -5.30
CA THR A 61 -11.86 -23.46 -5.28
C THR A 61 -12.00 -22.28 -4.31
N THR A 62 -11.05 -22.04 -3.40
CA THR A 62 -11.35 -21.17 -2.23
C THR A 62 -10.41 -20.01 -1.92
N ALA A 63 -9.27 -19.82 -2.59
CA ALA A 63 -8.45 -18.64 -2.31
C ALA A 63 -7.51 -18.27 -3.46
N ALA A 64 -7.97 -17.35 -4.31
CA ALA A 64 -7.21 -16.73 -5.39
C ALA A 64 -6.80 -17.70 -6.51
N GLY A 65 -7.63 -17.75 -7.56
CA GLY A 65 -7.20 -18.19 -8.88
C GLY A 65 -5.93 -17.42 -9.24
N GLY A 66 -4.81 -18.14 -9.14
CA GLY A 66 -3.50 -17.55 -9.37
C GLY A 66 -3.33 -17.25 -10.84
N VAL A 67 -2.46 -16.31 -11.16
CA VAL A 67 -2.05 -15.98 -12.53
C VAL A 67 -1.71 -17.25 -13.35
N ALA A 68 -1.15 -18.26 -12.69
CA ALA A 68 -0.83 -19.55 -13.32
C ALA A 68 -2.05 -20.43 -13.64
N SER A 69 -3.14 -20.37 -12.86
CA SER A 69 -4.36 -21.15 -13.15
C SER A 69 -5.12 -20.57 -14.33
N LEU A 70 -5.24 -19.24 -14.41
CA LEU A 70 -5.80 -18.53 -15.58
C LEU A 70 -5.02 -18.87 -16.85
N MET A 71 -3.69 -18.88 -16.77
CA MET A 71 -2.85 -19.29 -17.90
C MET A 71 -3.10 -20.73 -18.33
N ARG A 72 -3.22 -21.65 -17.37
CA ARG A 72 -3.49 -23.06 -17.64
C ARG A 72 -4.87 -23.26 -18.26
N GLU A 73 -5.87 -22.52 -17.78
CA GLU A 73 -7.24 -22.57 -18.30
C GLU A 73 -7.29 -22.11 -19.76
N VAL A 74 -6.73 -20.94 -20.07
CA VAL A 74 -6.67 -20.40 -21.44
C VAL A 74 -5.94 -21.37 -22.38
N TYR A 75 -4.82 -21.95 -21.93
CA TYR A 75 -4.09 -22.93 -22.72
C TYR A 75 -4.87 -24.23 -22.93
N SER A 76 -5.51 -24.77 -21.88
CA SER A 76 -6.31 -25.99 -21.99
C SER A 76 -7.55 -25.81 -22.88
N ALA A 77 -8.13 -24.60 -22.89
CA ALA A 77 -9.21 -24.24 -23.80
C ALA A 77 -8.73 -24.19 -25.25
N ALA A 78 -7.57 -23.58 -25.50
CA ALA A 78 -6.97 -23.52 -26.83
C ALA A 78 -6.59 -24.91 -27.36
N GLU A 79 -6.01 -25.78 -26.53
CA GLU A 79 -5.60 -27.13 -26.92
C GLU A 79 -6.79 -28.02 -27.30
N ARG A 80 -7.94 -27.87 -26.61
CA ARG A 80 -9.20 -28.56 -26.96
C ARG A 80 -9.72 -28.16 -28.33
N GLU A 81 -9.56 -26.90 -28.69
CA GLU A 81 -10.05 -26.36 -29.96
C GLU A 81 -9.10 -26.68 -31.13
N LEU A 82 -7.80 -26.76 -30.86
CA LEU A 82 -6.73 -27.04 -31.83
C LEU A 82 -6.39 -28.53 -32.04
N ARG A 83 -7.16 -29.47 -31.46
CA ARG A 83 -7.03 -30.93 -31.72
C ARG A 83 -5.58 -31.46 -31.66
N ASN A 84 -4.84 -31.15 -30.58
CA ASN A 84 -3.44 -31.56 -30.35
C ASN A 84 -2.36 -30.89 -31.22
N GLU A 85 -2.66 -29.79 -31.92
CA GLU A 85 -1.62 -28.92 -32.45
C GLU A 85 -1.07 -28.00 -31.34
N GLN A 86 0.25 -27.79 -31.33
CA GLN A 86 0.87 -26.86 -30.38
C GLN A 86 0.20 -25.49 -30.51
N PRO A 87 -0.26 -24.89 -29.40
CA PRO A 87 -0.94 -23.61 -29.44
C PRO A 87 -0.03 -22.56 -30.09
N PRO A 88 -0.53 -21.80 -31.07
CA PRO A 88 0.28 -20.87 -31.82
C PRO A 88 0.85 -19.78 -30.89
N VAL A 89 2.01 -19.23 -31.25
CA VAL A 89 2.70 -18.16 -30.50
C VAL A 89 1.78 -16.98 -30.15
N PHE A 90 0.78 -16.72 -30.99
CA PHE A 90 -0.27 -15.73 -30.74
C PHE A 90 -1.12 -16.03 -29.50
N VAL A 91 -1.53 -17.28 -29.26
CA VAL A 91 -2.33 -17.66 -28.07
C VAL A 91 -1.52 -17.47 -26.80
N ARG A 92 -0.22 -17.77 -26.85
CA ARG A 92 0.71 -17.54 -25.74
C ARG A 92 0.80 -16.05 -25.39
N ASP A 93 0.88 -15.20 -26.39
CA ASP A 93 0.96 -13.75 -26.21
C ASP A 93 -0.37 -13.16 -25.72
N ALA A 94 -1.49 -13.62 -26.27
CA ALA A 94 -2.82 -13.24 -25.83
C ALA A 94 -3.09 -13.63 -24.36
N ALA A 95 -2.70 -14.84 -23.95
CA ALA A 95 -2.79 -15.28 -22.56
C ALA A 95 -1.95 -14.40 -21.64
N ARG A 96 -0.72 -14.05 -22.05
CA ARG A 96 0.15 -13.11 -21.34
C ARG A 96 -0.49 -11.75 -21.17
N GLN A 97 -1.01 -11.18 -22.24
CA GLN A 97 -1.67 -9.89 -22.24
C GLN A 97 -2.89 -9.89 -21.30
N LEU A 98 -3.73 -10.92 -21.38
CA LEU A 98 -4.94 -11.07 -20.57
C LEU A 98 -4.61 -11.07 -19.07
N VAL A 99 -3.62 -11.86 -18.66
CA VAL A 99 -3.21 -11.95 -17.26
C VAL A 99 -2.58 -10.66 -16.74
N ILE A 100 -1.80 -9.97 -17.58
CA ILE A 100 -1.24 -8.67 -17.20
C ILE A 100 -2.38 -7.68 -16.98
N ASP A 101 -3.33 -7.61 -17.91
CA ASP A 101 -4.48 -6.70 -17.83
C ASP A 101 -5.37 -6.99 -16.61
N ASP A 102 -5.69 -8.26 -16.35
CA ASP A 102 -6.44 -8.69 -15.15
C ASP A 102 -5.70 -8.33 -13.86
N TYR A 103 -4.37 -8.51 -13.82
CA TYR A 103 -3.56 -8.15 -12.67
C TYR A 103 -3.52 -6.62 -12.46
N GLU A 104 -3.39 -5.85 -13.53
CA GLU A 104 -3.34 -4.40 -13.46
C GLU A 104 -4.65 -3.82 -12.94
N THR A 105 -5.78 -4.27 -13.51
CA THR A 105 -7.12 -3.83 -13.12
C THR A 105 -7.48 -4.28 -11.70
N SER A 106 -7.17 -5.52 -11.32
CA SER A 106 -7.54 -6.08 -10.01
C SER A 106 -6.65 -5.61 -8.86
N PHE A 107 -5.36 -5.33 -9.12
CA PHE A 107 -4.39 -5.03 -8.05
C PHE A 107 -3.59 -3.76 -8.26
N ALA A 108 -2.92 -3.59 -9.41
CA ALA A 108 -1.95 -2.50 -9.58
C ALA A 108 -2.62 -1.11 -9.56
N GLN A 109 -3.73 -0.96 -10.27
CA GLN A 109 -4.48 0.30 -10.35
C GLN A 109 -5.07 0.72 -8.99
N PRO A 110 -5.75 -0.16 -8.23
CA PRO A 110 -6.16 0.16 -6.85
C PRO A 110 -5.00 0.55 -5.93
N ILE A 111 -3.87 -0.18 -5.97
CA ILE A 111 -2.69 0.14 -5.15
C ILE A 111 -2.16 1.53 -5.49
N SER A 112 -2.04 1.85 -6.79
CA SER A 112 -1.58 3.17 -7.23
C SER A 112 -2.56 4.28 -6.84
N MET A 113 -3.87 4.02 -6.90
CA MET A 113 -4.89 4.96 -6.42
C MET A 113 -4.71 5.27 -4.93
N TYR A 114 -4.54 4.24 -4.08
CA TYR A 114 -4.28 4.45 -2.65
C TYR A 114 -2.98 5.24 -2.44
N ALA A 115 -1.90 4.87 -3.12
CA ALA A 115 -0.62 5.58 -3.03
C ALA A 115 -0.79 7.06 -3.38
N ASN A 116 -1.46 7.38 -4.49
CA ASN A 116 -1.62 8.75 -4.98
C ASN A 116 -2.52 9.64 -4.10
N ILE A 117 -3.35 9.04 -3.24
CA ILE A 117 -4.18 9.79 -2.27
C ILE A 117 -3.37 10.19 -1.01
N LEU A 118 -2.26 9.50 -0.70
CA LEU A 118 -1.46 9.82 0.50
C LEU A 118 -0.85 11.24 0.46
N PRO A 119 -0.16 11.69 -0.61
CA PRO A 119 0.45 13.02 -0.62
C PRO A 119 -0.55 14.17 -0.44
N PRO A 120 -1.74 14.18 -1.09
CA PRO A 120 -2.78 15.16 -0.80
C PRO A 120 -3.25 15.15 0.66
N ILE A 121 -3.39 13.98 1.30
CA ILE A 121 -3.72 13.89 2.73
C ILE A 121 -2.62 14.53 3.58
N GLY A 122 -1.36 14.22 3.27
CA GLY A 122 -0.20 14.83 3.92
C GLY A 122 -0.23 16.36 3.86
N PHE A 123 -0.52 16.90 2.67
CA PHE A 123 -0.65 18.34 2.41
C PHE A 123 -1.79 19.00 3.20
N ILE A 124 -2.95 18.35 3.30
CA ILE A 124 -4.06 18.83 4.13
C ILE A 124 -3.63 18.94 5.60
N GLY A 125 -2.92 17.94 6.12
CA GLY A 125 -2.39 17.98 7.48
C GLY A 125 -1.37 19.10 7.69
N THR A 126 -0.49 19.36 6.73
CA THR A 126 0.42 20.53 6.78
C THR A 126 -0.32 21.85 6.79
N THR A 127 -1.34 21.99 5.94
CA THR A 127 -2.13 23.23 5.87
C THR A 127 -2.89 23.46 7.18
N CYS A 128 -3.47 22.39 7.75
CA CYS A 128 -4.11 22.45 9.07
C CYS A 128 -3.12 22.82 10.18
N GLY A 129 -1.95 22.17 10.22
CA GLY A 129 -0.90 22.48 11.20
C GLY A 129 -0.40 23.92 11.09
N LEU A 130 -0.16 24.42 9.88
CA LEU A 130 0.23 25.82 9.67
C LEU A 130 -0.89 26.80 10.06
N ALA A 131 -2.15 26.48 9.80
CA ALA A 131 -3.28 27.33 10.21
C ALA A 131 -3.37 27.43 11.75
N VAL A 132 -3.21 26.31 12.47
CA VAL A 132 -3.17 26.29 13.94
C VAL A 132 -1.95 27.05 14.46
N LEU A 133 -0.78 26.92 13.80
CA LEU A 133 0.43 27.65 14.17
C LEU A 133 0.22 29.17 14.08
N LEU A 134 -0.34 29.65 12.96
CA LEU A 134 -0.63 31.08 12.76
C LEU A 134 -1.65 31.60 13.78
N LEU A 135 -2.68 30.82 14.10
CA LEU A 135 -3.65 31.17 15.13
C LEU A 135 -2.98 31.22 16.52
N SER A 136 -2.10 30.28 16.82
CA SER A 136 -1.38 30.24 18.09
C SER A 136 -0.40 31.39 18.27
N MET A 137 0.25 31.84 17.18
CA MET A 137 1.08 33.04 17.18
C MET A 137 0.28 34.30 17.50
N ARG A 138 -1.01 34.36 17.13
CA ARG A 138 -1.90 35.49 17.49
C ARG A 138 -2.28 35.50 18.97
N ILE A 139 -2.35 34.33 19.61
CA ILE A 139 -2.83 34.16 20.99
C ILE A 139 -1.65 34.00 21.98
N SER A 140 -0.40 33.99 21.51
CA SER A 140 0.83 33.85 22.32
C SER A 140 0.90 32.55 23.14
N HIS A 141 0.30 31.46 22.65
CA HIS A 141 0.44 30.14 23.29
C HIS A 141 1.61 29.37 22.67
N GLU A 142 2.73 29.26 23.39
CA GLU A 142 3.93 28.55 22.92
C GLU A 142 3.71 27.04 22.74
N ILE A 143 2.93 26.41 23.64
CA ILE A 143 2.61 24.97 23.58
C ILE A 143 1.92 24.58 22.25
N LEU A 144 0.93 25.38 21.86
CA LEU A 144 0.14 25.15 20.66
C LEU A 144 0.98 25.35 19.38
N GLN A 145 2.02 26.18 19.44
CA GLN A 145 2.93 26.38 18.30
C GLN A 145 3.78 25.13 18.04
N LEU A 146 4.37 24.55 19.09
CA LEU A 146 5.18 23.34 18.96
C LEU A 146 4.34 22.16 18.44
N GLY A 147 3.13 21.98 18.99
CA GLY A 147 2.19 20.95 18.54
C GLY A 147 1.75 21.12 17.09
N ALA A 148 1.48 22.35 16.66
CA ALA A 148 1.06 22.67 15.30
C ALA A 148 2.17 22.42 14.26
N LEU A 149 3.41 22.76 14.60
CA LEU A 149 4.58 22.49 13.76
C LEU A 149 4.86 20.98 13.66
N ALA A 150 4.77 20.26 14.78
CA ALA A 150 4.90 18.80 14.80
C ALA A 150 3.81 18.13 13.95
N LEU A 151 2.55 18.60 14.01
CA LEU A 151 1.45 18.14 13.17
C LEU A 151 1.80 18.29 11.68
N ALA A 152 2.23 19.49 11.31
CA ALA A 152 2.46 19.84 9.92
C ALA A 152 3.57 19.00 9.27
N LEU A 153 4.66 18.77 10.00
CA LEU A 153 5.81 17.98 9.53
C LEU A 153 5.54 16.47 9.59
N SER A 154 4.97 15.97 10.68
CA SER A 154 4.72 14.53 10.83
C SER A 154 3.73 14.02 9.77
N SER A 155 2.67 14.78 9.48
CA SER A 155 1.67 14.44 8.46
C SER A 155 2.29 14.24 7.06
N THR A 156 3.16 15.15 6.63
CA THR A 156 3.81 15.02 5.31
C THR A 156 4.84 13.90 5.28
N ILE A 157 5.64 13.75 6.33
CA ILE A 157 6.63 12.67 6.43
C ILE A 157 5.93 11.31 6.33
N PHE A 158 4.88 11.08 7.13
CA PHE A 158 4.16 9.80 7.10
C PHE A 158 3.47 9.56 5.76
N ALA A 159 2.86 10.59 5.16
CA ALA A 159 2.24 10.48 3.84
C ALA A 159 3.25 10.09 2.75
N LEU A 160 4.42 10.72 2.72
CA LEU A 160 5.46 10.45 1.72
C LEU A 160 6.11 9.07 1.93
N ILE A 161 6.37 8.68 3.18
CA ILE A 161 6.88 7.34 3.50
C ILE A 161 5.87 6.27 3.05
N GLY A 162 4.58 6.48 3.36
CA GLY A 162 3.53 5.55 2.95
C GLY A 162 3.40 5.45 1.43
N TYR A 163 3.44 6.57 0.73
CA TYR A 163 3.45 6.63 -0.74
C TYR A 163 4.64 5.84 -1.31
N ALA A 164 5.86 6.13 -0.86
CA ALA A 164 7.07 5.47 -1.32
C ALA A 164 7.05 3.97 -1.04
N THR A 165 6.50 3.56 0.11
CA THR A 165 6.37 2.14 0.49
C THR A 165 5.41 1.40 -0.45
N LEU A 166 4.24 1.99 -0.75
CA LEU A 166 3.26 1.37 -1.65
C LEU A 166 3.77 1.30 -3.09
N GLU A 167 4.36 2.38 -3.61
CA GLU A 167 4.97 2.39 -4.94
C GLU A 167 6.15 1.40 -5.05
N GLY A 168 7.01 1.33 -4.04
CA GLY A 168 8.09 0.34 -3.98
C GLY A 168 7.56 -1.10 -3.97
N LEU A 169 6.49 -1.35 -3.22
CA LEU A 169 5.86 -2.67 -3.16
C LEU A 169 5.18 -3.05 -4.49
N LYS A 170 4.56 -2.08 -5.17
CA LYS A 170 3.99 -2.25 -6.52
C LYS A 170 5.06 -2.70 -7.52
N ILE A 171 6.22 -2.06 -7.56
CA ILE A 171 7.33 -2.44 -8.45
C ILE A 171 7.80 -3.87 -8.16
N HIS A 172 7.95 -4.21 -6.87
CA HIS A 172 8.38 -5.56 -6.48
C HIS A 172 7.36 -6.64 -6.88
N LEU A 173 6.07 -6.30 -6.82
CA LEU A 173 4.98 -7.16 -7.26
C LEU A 173 4.99 -7.40 -8.77
N TYR A 174 5.22 -6.37 -9.59
CA TYR A 174 5.40 -6.54 -11.04
C TYR A 174 6.58 -7.47 -11.38
N ALA A 175 7.73 -7.31 -10.70
CA ALA A 175 8.87 -8.20 -10.88
C ALA A 175 8.57 -9.66 -10.47
N ARG A 176 7.62 -9.87 -9.56
CA ARG A 176 7.14 -11.21 -9.18
C ARG A 176 6.13 -11.77 -10.17
N LEU A 177 5.22 -10.93 -10.67
CA LEU A 177 4.27 -11.29 -11.71
C LEU A 177 5.00 -11.80 -12.96
N ALA A 178 6.00 -11.06 -13.46
CA ALA A 178 6.79 -11.45 -14.62
C ALA A 178 7.40 -12.86 -14.45
N ARG A 179 8.00 -13.14 -13.29
CA ARG A 179 8.55 -14.47 -12.96
C ARG A 179 7.47 -15.56 -12.90
N SER A 180 6.27 -15.24 -12.40
CA SER A 180 5.17 -16.21 -12.36
C SER A 180 4.59 -16.53 -13.73
N ILE A 181 4.50 -15.53 -14.61
CA ILE A 181 4.10 -15.70 -16.01
C ILE A 181 5.14 -16.56 -16.74
N ASP A 182 6.43 -16.25 -16.61
CA ASP A 182 7.50 -17.03 -17.25
C ASP A 182 7.49 -18.50 -16.80
N ALA A 183 7.23 -18.75 -15.51
CA ALA A 183 7.10 -20.11 -14.98
C ALA A 183 5.86 -20.83 -15.53
N GLY A 184 4.71 -20.16 -15.60
CA GLY A 184 3.50 -20.71 -16.21
C GLY A 184 3.72 -21.08 -17.67
N LEU A 185 4.35 -20.19 -18.44
CA LEU A 185 4.66 -20.44 -19.85
C LEU A 185 5.63 -21.61 -20.07
N ARG A 186 6.58 -21.84 -19.16
CA ARG A 186 7.49 -23.00 -19.21
C ARG A 186 6.82 -24.32 -18.84
N SER A 187 5.74 -24.29 -18.04
CA SER A 187 5.03 -25.50 -17.63
C SER A 187 4.09 -26.05 -18.70
N VAL A 188 3.80 -25.26 -19.74
CA VAL A 188 2.87 -25.61 -20.83
C VAL A 188 3.59 -25.75 -22.19
N ALA A 189 4.90 -25.47 -22.24
CA ALA A 189 5.76 -25.70 -23.41
C ALA A 189 6.43 -27.07 -23.30
#